data_AF-A0A5C6K3R5-F1
#
_entry.id   AF-A0A5C6K3R5-F1
#
_cell.length_a   1.000
_cell.length_b   1.000
_cell.length_c   1.000
_cell.angle_alpha   90.00
_cell.angle_beta   90.00
_cell.angle_gamma   90.00
#
_symmetry.space_group_name_H-M   'P 1'
#
loop_
_entity.id
_entity.type
_entity.pdbx_description
1 polymer ?
#
loop_
_entity_poly.entity_id
_entity_poly.type
_entity_poly.pdbx_seq_one_letter_code
_entity_poly.pdbx_strand_id
1 'polypeptide(L)'
;METKDLKKRFKDLTVVKLTMDAVYSHRDIEEKVRKQFGNTVLRYEHNGKKVNIASSATYGKFIGQLKPGVKVVMTGAEIEINPEYAKKVWEVRTEPSFMCGEFVVWLEGFSGAYSCEMLRFPEPDEDLSF
;
A
#
# COMPACT_ATOMS: atom_id res chain seq x y z
N MET A 1 2.50 9.54 -5.45
CA MET A 1 1.11 10.05 -5.40
C MET A 1 1.02 11.09 -4.29
N GLU A 2 0.35 12.23 -4.53
CA GLU A 2 0.17 13.26 -3.49
C GLU A 2 -0.90 12.86 -2.47
N THR A 3 -0.82 13.35 -1.23
CA THR A 3 -1.80 13.10 -0.16
C THR A 3 -3.24 13.45 -0.57
N LYS A 4 -3.42 14.37 -1.52
CA LYS A 4 -4.73 14.76 -2.05
C LYS A 4 -5.40 13.62 -2.83
N ASP A 5 -4.63 12.85 -3.60
CA ASP A 5 -5.17 11.74 -4.37
C ASP A 5 -5.46 10.54 -3.47
N LEU A 6 -4.65 10.35 -2.42
CA LEU A 6 -4.93 9.39 -1.36
C LEU A 6 -6.25 9.67 -0.63
N LYS A 7 -6.57 10.94 -0.36
CA LYS A 7 -7.85 11.31 0.27
C LYS A 7 -9.06 11.05 -0.63
N LYS A 8 -8.91 11.11 -1.96
CA LYS A 8 -9.99 10.74 -2.89
C LYS A 8 -10.30 9.25 -2.83
N ARG A 9 -9.25 8.43 -2.71
CA ARG A 9 -9.35 6.96 -2.67
C ARG A 9 -9.77 6.44 -1.29
N PHE A 10 -9.18 6.98 -0.23
CA PHE A 10 -9.46 6.60 1.15
C PHE A 10 -10.12 7.76 1.88
N LYS A 11 -11.45 7.80 1.88
CA LYS A 11 -12.22 8.87 2.53
C LYS A 11 -11.99 8.96 4.04
N ASP A 12 -11.59 7.85 4.66
CA ASP A 12 -11.23 7.74 6.07
C ASP A 12 -9.74 7.99 6.33
N LEU A 13 -8.99 8.53 5.35
CA LEU A 13 -7.58 8.82 5.51
C LEU A 13 -7.35 9.86 6.62
N THR A 14 -6.55 9.47 7.59
CA THR A 14 -6.08 10.31 8.69
C THR A 14 -4.57 10.51 8.57
N VAL A 15 -4.09 11.70 8.94
CA VAL A 15 -2.65 11.96 9.03
C VAL A 15 -2.31 12.23 10.48
N VAL A 16 -1.58 11.31 11.10
CA VAL A 16 -1.10 11.43 12.48
C VAL A 16 0.32 11.96 12.47
N LYS A 17 0.57 13.00 13.25
CA LYS A 17 1.90 13.59 13.41
C LYS A 17 2.45 13.20 14.77
N LEU A 18 3.56 12.46 14.77
CA LEU A 18 4.29 12.08 15.96
C LEU A 18 5.58 12.88 16.05
N THR A 19 5.95 13.26 17.27
CA THR A 19 7.29 13.76 17.57
C THR A 19 7.98 12.74 18.44
N MET A 20 9.05 12.15 17.91
CA MET A 20 9.91 11.21 18.63
C MET A 20 10.77 11.95 19.65
N ASP A 21 11.13 11.28 20.73
CA ASP A 21 12.04 11.78 21.77
C ASP A 21 13.49 11.91 21.27
N ALA A 22 13.90 11.00 20.39
CA ALA A 22 15.22 10.96 19.75
C ALA A 22 15.11 10.84 18.21
N VAL A 23 16.26 10.94 17.53
CA VAL A 23 16.36 10.55 16.12
C VAL A 23 16.56 9.04 16.09
N TYR A 24 15.68 8.34 15.39
CA TYR A 24 15.68 6.88 15.29
C TYR A 24 16.17 6.43 13.92
N SER A 25 16.67 5.20 13.84
CA SER A 25 16.93 4.59 12.54
C SER A 25 15.60 4.38 11.80
N HIS A 26 15.67 4.25 10.47
CA HIS A 26 14.48 3.98 9.66
C HIS A 26 13.75 2.72 10.15
N ARG A 27 14.50 1.65 10.43
CA ARG A 27 13.97 0.38 10.94
C ARG A 27 13.24 0.54 12.27
N ASP A 28 13.80 1.30 13.21
CA ASP A 28 13.16 1.54 14.51
C ASP A 28 11.86 2.34 14.36
N ILE A 29 11.83 3.31 13.42
CA ILE A 29 10.61 4.06 13.10
C ILE A 29 9.57 3.11 12.54
N GLU A 30 9.94 2.24 11.59
CA GLU A 30 9.03 1.23 11.04
C GLU A 30 8.45 0.33 12.12
N GLU A 31 9.29 -0.25 12.98
CA GLU A 31 8.84 -1.13 14.05
C GLU A 31 7.85 -0.41 14.99
N LYS A 32 8.11 0.86 15.35
CA LYS A 32 7.19 1.67 16.16
C LYS A 32 5.87 1.97 15.45
N VAL A 33 5.94 2.40 14.19
CA VAL A 33 4.75 2.70 13.36
C VAL A 33 3.90 1.45 13.19
N ARG A 34 4.54 0.32 12.88
CA ARG A 34 3.90 -1.01 12.74
C ARG A 34 3.24 -1.46 14.02
N LYS A 35 3.91 -1.29 15.17
CA LYS A 35 3.35 -1.69 16.47
C LYS A 35 2.11 -0.87 16.84
N GLN A 36 2.08 0.41 16.49
CA GLN A 36 0.99 1.30 16.87
C GLN A 36 -0.19 1.29 15.89
N PHE A 37 0.07 1.20 14.58
CA PHE A 37 -0.95 1.35 13.53
C PHE A 37 -1.22 0.05 12.76
N GLY A 38 -0.32 -0.93 12.84
CA GLY A 38 -0.50 -2.23 12.18
C GLY A 38 -0.75 -2.09 10.69
N ASN A 39 -1.82 -2.72 10.20
CA ASN A 39 -2.15 -2.75 8.78
C ASN A 39 -2.78 -1.48 8.24
N THR A 40 -3.17 -0.53 9.08
CA THR A 40 -3.82 0.70 8.62
C THR A 40 -2.83 1.71 8.04
N VAL A 41 -1.52 1.49 8.23
CA VAL A 41 -0.46 2.34 7.70
C VAL A 41 -0.44 2.24 6.19
N LEU A 42 -0.79 3.34 5.54
CA LEU A 42 -0.70 3.45 4.10
C LEU A 42 0.71 3.89 3.69
N ARG A 43 1.19 4.97 4.32
CA ARG A 43 2.54 5.50 4.13
C ARG A 43 2.98 6.26 5.38
N TYR A 44 4.28 6.35 5.61
CA TYR A 44 4.82 7.32 6.55
C TYR A 44 5.99 8.10 5.93
N GLU A 45 6.21 9.29 6.46
CA GLU A 45 7.35 10.15 6.14
C GLU A 45 7.99 10.59 7.45
N HIS A 46 9.32 10.64 7.49
CA HIS A 46 10.04 11.11 8.66
C HIS A 46 11.12 12.11 8.28
N ASN A 47 11.33 13.10 9.16
CA ASN A 47 12.40 14.08 9.07
C ASN A 47 12.89 14.42 10.47
N GLY A 48 14.09 13.93 10.80
CA GLY A 48 14.66 14.03 12.15
C GLY A 48 13.76 13.35 13.16
N LYS A 49 13.18 14.14 14.08
CA LYS A 49 12.27 13.63 15.12
C LYS A 49 10.80 13.60 14.70
N LYS A 50 10.44 14.19 13.57
CA LYS A 50 9.04 14.31 13.13
C LYS A 50 8.67 13.13 12.25
N VAL A 51 7.59 12.44 12.57
CA VAL A 51 7.05 11.34 11.77
C VAL A 51 5.59 11.65 11.44
N ASN A 52 5.27 11.71 10.15
CA ASN A 52 3.91 11.87 9.66
C ASN A 52 3.43 10.51 9.13
N ILE A 53 2.28 10.03 9.59
CA ILE A 53 1.76 8.72 9.26
C ILE A 53 0.39 8.91 8.61
N ALA A 54 0.25 8.46 7.37
CA ALA A 54 -1.02 8.38 6.68
C ALA A 54 -1.65 7.02 6.99
N SER A 55 -2.84 7.02 7.60
CA SER A 55 -3.52 5.82 8.06
C SER A 55 -4.98 5.79 7.59
N SER A 56 -5.45 4.62 7.14
CA SER A 56 -6.85 4.36 6.76
C SER A 56 -7.27 2.97 7.25
N ALA A 57 -8.43 2.89 7.89
CA ALA A 57 -9.02 1.62 8.30
C ALA A 57 -9.52 0.83 7.08
N THR A 58 -10.05 1.52 6.06
CA THR A 58 -10.42 0.93 4.77
C THR A 58 -9.22 0.25 4.12
N TYR A 59 -8.07 0.94 4.09
CA TYR A 59 -6.83 0.36 3.60
C TYR A 59 -6.37 -0.83 4.44
N GLY A 60 -6.42 -0.72 5.77
CA GLY A 60 -6.06 -1.84 6.65
C GLY A 60 -6.93 -3.10 6.44
N LYS A 61 -8.22 -2.93 6.16
CA LYS A 61 -9.10 -4.04 5.76
C LYS A 61 -8.68 -4.65 4.43
N PHE A 62 -8.37 -3.82 3.44
CA PHE A 62 -7.86 -4.26 2.14
C PHE A 62 -6.58 -5.09 2.31
N ILE A 63 -5.60 -4.58 3.07
CA ILE A 63 -4.37 -5.32 3.38
C ILE A 63 -4.67 -6.66 4.06
N GLY A 64 -5.58 -6.72 5.02
CA GLY A 64 -5.97 -7.97 5.69
C GLY A 64 -6.62 -9.01 4.77
N GLN A 65 -7.11 -8.60 3.60
CA GLN A 65 -7.72 -9.46 2.60
C GLN A 65 -6.72 -9.94 1.53
N LEU A 66 -5.58 -9.26 1.37
CA LEU A 66 -4.53 -9.69 0.45
C LEU A 66 -3.83 -10.93 1.00
N LYS A 67 -3.97 -12.05 0.28
CA LYS A 67 -3.36 -13.35 0.58
C LYS A 67 -2.97 -14.02 -0.73
N PRO A 68 -2.07 -15.01 -0.70
CA PRO A 68 -1.78 -15.81 -1.89
C PRO A 68 -3.06 -16.34 -2.55
N GLY A 69 -3.18 -16.22 -3.87
CA GLY A 69 -4.36 -16.61 -4.65
C GLY A 69 -5.42 -15.51 -4.83
N VAL A 70 -5.31 -14.37 -4.13
CA VAL A 70 -6.26 -13.27 -4.27
C VAL A 70 -6.04 -12.52 -5.58
N LYS A 71 -7.14 -12.24 -6.28
CA LYS A 71 -7.16 -11.52 -7.55
C LYS A 71 -7.21 -10.01 -7.33
N VAL A 72 -6.32 -9.31 -8.00
CA VAL A 72 -6.18 -7.85 -7.93
C VAL A 72 -5.90 -7.27 -9.31
N VAL A 73 -6.04 -5.96 -9.43
CA VAL A 73 -5.65 -5.22 -10.64
C VAL A 73 -4.69 -4.11 -10.27
N MET A 74 -3.73 -3.87 -11.16
CA MET A 74 -2.74 -2.80 -11.00
C MET A 74 -3.35 -1.43 -11.33
N THR A 75 -2.84 -0.40 -10.65
CA THR A 75 -3.18 1.00 -10.87
C THR A 75 -1.91 1.86 -10.81
N GLY A 76 -1.95 3.11 -11.26
CA GLY A 76 -0.81 4.02 -11.13
C GLY A 76 0.25 3.87 -12.22
N ALA A 77 1.51 4.18 -11.91
CA ALA A 77 2.52 4.46 -12.94
C ALA A 77 2.88 3.25 -13.83
N GLU A 78 2.87 2.03 -13.31
CA GLU A 78 3.23 0.86 -14.13
C GLU A 78 2.25 0.61 -15.27
N ILE A 79 0.96 0.91 -15.07
CA ILE A 79 -0.03 0.79 -16.14
C ILE A 79 0.03 1.97 -17.13
N GLU A 80 0.61 3.10 -16.74
CA GLU A 80 0.88 4.21 -17.67
C GLU A 80 2.05 3.86 -18.60
N ILE A 81 3.05 3.14 -18.08
CA ILE A 81 4.21 2.66 -18.84
C ILE A 81 3.82 1.46 -19.71
N ASN A 82 3.05 0.52 -19.15
CA ASN A 82 2.59 -0.70 -19.83
C ASN A 82 1.05 -0.80 -19.77
N PRO A 83 0.31 -0.16 -20.70
CA PRO A 83 -1.16 -0.11 -20.67
C PRO A 83 -1.86 -1.48 -20.66
N GLU A 84 -1.21 -2.52 -21.17
CA GLU A 84 -1.75 -3.89 -21.13
C GLU A 84 -1.91 -4.42 -19.70
N TYR A 85 -1.14 -3.91 -18.74
CA TYR A 85 -1.27 -4.29 -17.32
C TYR A 85 -2.56 -3.81 -16.68
N ALA A 86 -3.18 -2.73 -17.20
CA ALA A 86 -4.48 -2.24 -16.73
C ALA A 86 -5.64 -3.19 -17.09
N LYS A 87 -5.47 -4.00 -18.13
CA LYS A 87 -6.51 -4.90 -18.67
C LYS A 87 -6.41 -6.32 -18.11
N LYS A 88 -5.49 -6.54 -17.18
CA LYS A 88 -5.13 -7.87 -16.67
C LYS A 88 -5.50 -8.01 -15.19
N VAL A 89 -6.00 -9.20 -14.84
CA VAL A 89 -6.10 -9.64 -13.46
C VAL A 89 -4.80 -10.30 -13.02
N TRP A 90 -4.28 -9.86 -11.88
CA TRP A 90 -3.07 -10.39 -11.27
C TRP A 90 -3.43 -11.23 -10.05
N GLU A 91 -2.69 -12.31 -9.83
CA GLU A 91 -2.83 -13.15 -8.64
C GLU A 91 -1.73 -12.80 -7.64
N VAL A 92 -2.11 -12.56 -6.39
CA VAL A 92 -1.18 -12.33 -5.29
C VAL A 92 -0.42 -13.62 -4.98
N ARG A 93 0.90 -13.54 -4.86
CA ARG A 93 1.80 -14.67 -4.57
C ARG A 93 2.24 -14.74 -3.11
N THR A 94 2.33 -13.59 -2.43
CA THR A 94 2.87 -13.49 -1.06
C THR A 94 1.90 -12.77 -0.14
N GLU A 95 2.05 -13.01 1.16
CA GLU A 95 1.40 -12.15 2.16
C GLU A 95 1.96 -10.72 2.09
N PRO A 96 1.16 -9.69 2.44
CA PRO A 96 1.61 -8.31 2.49
C PRO A 96 2.78 -8.13 3.44
N SER A 97 3.89 -7.64 2.89
CA SER A 97 5.10 -7.33 3.63
C SER A 97 5.29 -5.83 3.67
N PHE A 98 5.82 -5.30 4.78
CA PHE A 98 6.10 -3.88 4.89
C PHE A 98 7.56 -3.63 4.51
N MET A 99 7.78 -2.88 3.44
CA MET A 99 9.12 -2.57 2.92
C MET A 99 9.18 -1.10 2.53
N CYS A 100 10.24 -0.41 2.98
CA CYS A 100 10.52 0.99 2.63
C CYS A 100 9.34 1.94 2.93
N GLY A 101 8.62 1.69 4.02
CA GLY A 101 7.49 2.50 4.46
C GLY A 101 6.15 2.33 3.75
N GLU A 102 5.99 1.27 2.97
CA GLU A 102 4.71 0.88 2.40
C GLU A 102 4.49 -0.64 2.46
N PHE A 103 3.24 -1.06 2.26
CA PHE A 103 2.92 -2.47 2.07
C PHE A 103 3.12 -2.88 0.62
N VAL A 104 3.72 -4.04 0.43
CA VAL A 104 3.96 -4.62 -0.88
C VAL A 104 3.62 -6.11 -0.91
N VAL A 105 3.28 -6.60 -2.10
CA VAL A 105 3.07 -8.02 -2.40
C VAL A 105 3.78 -8.38 -3.71
N TRP A 106 4.04 -9.66 -3.91
CA TRP A 106 4.48 -10.18 -5.19
C TRP A 106 3.27 -10.65 -5.98
N LEU A 107 3.28 -10.47 -7.30
CA LEU A 107 2.19 -10.85 -8.19
C LEU A 107 2.68 -11.90 -9.20
N GLU A 108 1.84 -12.86 -9.52
CA GLU A 108 2.16 -13.90 -10.49
C GLU A 108 2.41 -13.30 -11.88
N GLY A 109 3.57 -13.64 -12.45
CA GLY A 109 4.02 -13.12 -13.75
C GLY A 109 4.49 -11.66 -13.74
N PHE A 110 4.54 -10.98 -12.59
CA PHE A 110 5.15 -9.65 -12.45
C PHE A 110 6.53 -9.77 -11.82
N SER A 111 7.52 -9.08 -12.38
CA SER A 111 8.88 -9.07 -11.84
C SER A 111 9.04 -7.99 -10.78
N GLY A 112 8.97 -8.38 -9.51
CA GLY A 112 9.27 -7.52 -8.36
C GLY A 112 8.15 -7.45 -7.33
N ALA A 113 8.42 -6.76 -6.24
CA ALA A 113 7.40 -6.41 -5.26
C ALA A 113 6.60 -5.21 -5.77
N TYR A 114 5.28 -5.24 -5.60
CA TYR A 114 4.37 -4.20 -6.06
C TYR A 114 3.63 -3.58 -4.88
N SER A 115 3.48 -2.26 -4.92
CA SER A 115 2.83 -1.50 -3.85
C SER A 115 1.35 -1.86 -3.73
N CYS A 116 0.92 -2.25 -2.53
CA CYS A 116 -0.48 -2.52 -2.23
C CYS A 116 -1.34 -1.25 -2.34
N GLU A 117 -0.74 -0.06 -2.18
CA GLU A 117 -1.41 1.22 -2.45
C GLU A 117 -1.87 1.30 -3.91
N MET A 118 -1.14 0.65 -4.82
CA MET A 118 -1.41 0.63 -6.25
C MET A 118 -2.26 -0.57 -6.68
N LEU A 119 -2.89 -1.27 -5.75
CA LEU A 119 -3.77 -2.41 -6.04
C LEU A 119 -5.21 -2.15 -5.63
N ARG A 120 -6.15 -2.66 -6.40
CA ARG A 120 -7.56 -2.78 -6.01
C ARG A 120 -8.09 -4.15 -6.37
N PHE A 121 -9.23 -4.52 -5.79
CA PHE A 121 -9.97 -5.67 -6.29
C PHE A 121 -10.59 -5.36 -7.65
N PRO A 122 -10.67 -6.36 -8.56
CA PRO A 122 -11.42 -6.21 -9.79
C PRO A 122 -12.89 -5.90 -9.48
N GLU A 123 -13.50 -5.04 -10.28
CA GLU A 123 -14.94 -4.80 -10.17
C GLU A 123 -15.71 -5.91 -10.90
N PRO A 124 -16.93 -6.27 -10.45
CA PRO A 124 -17.67 -7.41 -11.01
C PRO A 124 -17.94 -7.32 -12.53
N ASP A 125 -18.03 -6.10 -13.05
CA ASP A 125 -18.40 -5.81 -14.44
C ASP A 125 -17.18 -5.53 -15.34
N GLU A 126 -15.95 -5.69 -14.84
CA GLU A 126 -14.75 -5.48 -15.64
C GLU A 126 -14.41 -6.73 -16.47
N ASP A 127 -14.53 -6.59 -17.80
CA ASP A 127 -14.10 -7.61 -18.77
C ASP A 127 -12.57 -7.60 -18.90
N LEU A 128 -11.91 -8.25 -17.92
CA LEU A 128 -10.45 -8.33 -17.81
C LEU A 128 -9.95 -9.73 -18.17
N SER A 129 -8.84 -9.79 -18.90
CA SER A 129 -8.18 -11.05 -19.22
C SER A 129 -7.35 -11.56 -18.05
N PHE A 130 -7.26 -12.89 -17.96
CA PHE A 130 -6.35 -13.61 -17.06
C PHE A 130 -4.95 -13.72 -17.68
#